data_AF-A0AAU8HT61-F1
#
_entry.id   AF-A0AAU8HT61-F1
#
_cell.length_a   1.000
_cell.length_b   1.000
_cell.length_c   1.000
_cell.angle_alpha   90.00
_cell.angle_beta   90.00
_cell.angle_gamma   90.00
#
_symmetry.space_group_name_H-M   'P 1'
#
loop_
_entity.id
_entity.type
_entity.pdbx_description
1 polymer ?
#
loop_
_entity_poly.entity_id
_entity_poly.type
_entity_poly.pdbx_seq_one_letter_code
_entity_poly.pdbx_strand_id
1 'polypeptide(L)'
;MRDITEIGKTIILLSSYPENIGWLDFGDSGNACTGSFKLEDEEEILEDALAVAAVKCAMPKGSKLHNKLGSEVASIVGCNWVTYDWLIKIVGRIVAFTTLDEFRNMLNLSIAVKQGMKERGLSMINSIDEAFV
;
A
#
# COMPACT_ATOMS: atom_id res chain seq x y z
N MET A 1 9.03 1.23 -8.74
CA MET A 1 8.40 2.30 -9.58
C MET A 1 9.15 3.59 -9.40
N ARG A 2 9.54 4.28 -10.49
CA ARG A 2 10.41 5.48 -10.41
C ARG A 2 9.80 6.76 -10.99
N ASP A 3 8.76 6.66 -11.82
CA ASP A 3 8.12 7.84 -12.41
C ASP A 3 7.17 8.52 -11.41
N ILE A 4 7.35 9.84 -11.22
CA ILE A 4 6.57 10.63 -10.26
C ILE A 4 5.09 10.67 -10.65
N THR A 5 4.77 10.65 -11.95
CA THR A 5 3.38 10.66 -12.42
C THR A 5 2.69 9.34 -12.13
N GLU A 6 3.38 8.22 -12.36
CA GLU A 6 2.89 6.89 -12.00
C GLU A 6 2.70 6.75 -10.48
N ILE A 7 3.67 7.21 -9.69
CA ILE A 7 3.55 7.22 -8.23
C ILE A 7 2.36 8.06 -7.79
N GLY A 8 2.17 9.26 -8.38
CA GLY A 8 1.00 10.09 -8.11
C GLY A 8 -0.32 9.36 -8.39
N LYS A 9 -0.41 8.63 -9.52
CA LYS A 9 -1.58 7.79 -9.84
C LYS A 9 -1.77 6.66 -8.82
N THR A 10 -0.69 6.01 -8.40
CA THR A 10 -0.74 4.95 -7.37
C THR A 10 -1.23 5.48 -6.03
N ILE A 11 -0.76 6.66 -5.59
CA ILE A 11 -1.20 7.28 -4.34
C ILE A 11 -2.68 7.66 -4.40
N ILE A 12 -3.19 8.09 -5.56
CA ILE A 12 -4.63 8.32 -5.75
C ILE A 12 -5.42 7.02 -5.60
N LEU A 13 -4.94 5.90 -6.14
CA LEU A 13 -5.57 4.59 -5.99
C LEU A 13 -5.55 4.12 -4.52
N LEU A 14 -4.41 4.24 -3.84
CA LEU A 14 -4.27 3.97 -2.41
C LEU A 14 -5.26 4.79 -1.58
N SER A 15 -5.49 6.05 -1.94
CA SER A 15 -6.47 6.91 -1.26
C SER A 15 -7.92 6.61 -1.64
N SER A 16 -8.16 5.90 -2.74
CA SER A 16 -9.51 5.56 -3.20
C SER A 16 -9.99 4.22 -2.67
N TYR A 17 -9.06 3.32 -2.35
CA TYR A 17 -9.31 1.98 -1.81
C TYR A 17 -8.39 1.68 -0.61
N PRO A 18 -8.33 2.57 0.39
CA PRO A 18 -7.37 2.44 1.47
C PRO A 18 -7.61 1.17 2.31
N GLU A 19 -8.84 0.70 2.41
CA GLU A 19 -9.21 -0.51 3.13
C GLU A 19 -8.64 -1.79 2.50
N ASN A 20 -8.33 -1.78 1.21
CA ASN A 20 -7.82 -2.93 0.46
C ASN A 20 -6.32 -3.18 0.66
N ILE A 21 -5.67 -2.37 1.48
CA ILE A 21 -4.23 -2.40 1.70
C ILE A 21 -3.94 -2.85 3.14
N GLY A 22 -3.05 -3.85 3.28
CA GLY A 22 -2.51 -4.27 4.57
C GLY A 22 -1.45 -3.29 5.06
N TRP A 23 -1.83 -2.06 5.46
CA TRP A 23 -0.89 -0.99 5.80
C TRP A 23 0.19 -1.38 6.81
N LEU A 24 -0.18 -2.18 7.81
CA LEU A 24 0.73 -2.64 8.86
C LEU A 24 1.74 -3.68 8.36
N ASP A 25 1.40 -4.42 7.31
CA ASP A 25 2.25 -5.47 6.73
C ASP A 25 3.51 -4.89 6.06
N PHE A 26 3.47 -3.61 5.69
CA PHE A 26 4.60 -2.89 5.12
C PHE A 26 5.47 -2.21 6.20
N GLY A 27 5.17 -2.41 7.49
CA GLY A 27 5.98 -1.93 8.61
C GLY A 27 7.36 -2.60 8.69
N ASP A 28 8.22 -2.14 9.61
CA ASP A 28 9.59 -2.70 9.74
C ASP A 28 9.58 -4.17 10.18
N SER A 29 8.64 -4.52 11.06
CA SER A 29 8.43 -5.90 11.51
C SER A 29 7.81 -6.80 10.44
N GLY A 30 7.26 -6.21 9.37
CA GLY A 30 6.49 -6.87 8.33
C GLY A 30 5.31 -7.69 8.87
N ASN A 31 5.06 -8.87 8.29
CA ASN A 31 3.96 -9.74 8.68
C ASN A 31 4.40 -11.22 8.84
N ALA A 32 3.46 -12.08 9.24
CA ALA A 32 3.75 -13.50 9.46
C ALA A 32 4.12 -14.28 8.18
N CYS A 33 3.72 -13.79 7.01
CA CYS A 33 3.96 -14.44 5.72
C CYS A 33 5.30 -14.03 5.10
N THR A 34 5.70 -12.77 5.25
CA THR A 34 6.90 -12.21 4.61
C THR A 34 8.05 -11.95 5.59
N GLY A 35 7.79 -11.98 6.89
CA GLY A 35 8.77 -11.63 7.92
C GLY A 35 9.10 -10.13 7.92
N SER A 36 10.18 -9.76 8.63
CA SER A 36 10.63 -8.37 8.72
C SER A 36 11.13 -7.84 7.38
N PHE A 37 10.88 -6.55 7.11
CA PHE A 37 11.35 -5.91 5.90
C PHE A 37 12.88 -5.79 5.91
N LYS A 38 13.53 -6.50 5.00
CA LYS A 38 14.98 -6.50 4.80
C LYS A 38 15.27 -6.26 3.33
N LEU A 39 16.30 -5.47 3.08
CA LEU A 39 16.86 -5.24 1.75
C LEU A 39 18.16 -6.03 1.71
N GLU A 40 18.23 -7.01 0.82
CA GLU A 40 19.26 -8.04 0.78
C GLU A 40 20.47 -7.60 -0.05
N ASP A 41 20.30 -6.66 -0.99
CA ASP A 41 21.35 -6.15 -1.86
C ASP A 41 21.30 -4.64 -2.13
N GLU A 42 22.36 -4.13 -2.78
CA GLU A 42 22.50 -2.71 -3.10
C GLU A 42 21.43 -2.20 -4.09
N GLU A 43 20.92 -3.07 -4.96
CA GLU A 43 19.88 -2.71 -5.94
C GLU A 43 18.54 -2.48 -5.21
N GLU A 44 18.18 -3.35 -4.28
CA GLU A 44 16.99 -3.21 -3.45
C GLU A 44 17.06 -1.95 -2.56
N ILE A 45 18.23 -1.67 -1.98
CA ILE A 45 18.47 -0.44 -1.21
C ILE A 45 18.26 0.81 -2.08
N LEU A 46 18.80 0.80 -3.29
CA LEU A 46 18.65 1.91 -4.22
C LEU A 46 17.19 2.10 -4.65
N GLU A 47 16.49 1.01 -4.97
CA GLU A 47 15.09 1.07 -5.41
C GLU A 47 14.17 1.61 -4.31
N ASP A 48 14.31 1.14 -3.06
CA ASP A 48 13.55 1.65 -1.90
C ASP A 48 13.81 3.15 -1.67
N ALA A 49 15.09 3.56 -1.70
CA ALA A 49 15.48 4.96 -1.49
C ALA A 49 14.90 5.89 -2.57
N LEU A 50 14.98 5.48 -3.84
CA LEU A 50 14.43 6.24 -4.96
C LEU A 50 12.91 6.31 -4.91
N ALA A 51 12.25 5.20 -4.57
CA ALA A 51 10.80 5.14 -4.41
C ALA A 51 10.32 6.09 -3.31
N VAL A 52 10.95 6.06 -2.12
CA VAL A 52 10.67 6.97 -1.02
C VAL A 52 10.86 8.43 -1.43
N ALA A 53 11.95 8.75 -2.15
CA ALA A 53 12.20 10.11 -2.64
C ALA A 53 11.11 10.57 -3.62
N ALA A 54 10.72 9.71 -4.57
CA ALA A 54 9.71 10.03 -5.56
C ALA A 54 8.30 10.18 -4.93
N VAL A 55 7.98 9.39 -3.90
CA VAL A 55 6.75 9.56 -3.10
C VAL A 55 6.73 10.92 -2.38
N LYS A 56 7.86 11.39 -1.82
CA LYS A 56 7.94 12.74 -1.24
C LYS A 56 7.65 13.84 -2.25
N CYS A 57 8.14 13.68 -3.48
CA CYS A 57 7.87 14.61 -4.57
C CYS A 57 6.41 14.57 -5.02
N ALA A 58 5.82 13.38 -5.17
CA ALA A 58 4.44 13.19 -5.60
C ALA A 58 3.41 13.59 -4.54
N MET A 59 3.75 13.41 -3.26
CA MET A 59 2.90 13.71 -2.11
C MET A 59 3.67 14.53 -1.06
N PRO A 60 3.90 15.84 -1.30
CA PRO A 60 4.56 16.70 -0.34
C PRO A 60 3.78 16.80 0.98
N LYS A 61 4.51 16.99 2.09
CA LYS A 61 3.92 17.18 3.41
C LYS A 61 2.93 18.34 3.41
N GLY A 62 1.74 18.10 3.97
CA GLY A 62 0.66 19.07 4.06
C GLY A 62 -0.16 19.25 2.78
N SER A 63 0.20 18.57 1.68
CA SER A 63 -0.62 18.56 0.46
C SER A 63 -2.01 17.95 0.71
N LYS A 64 -2.98 18.25 -0.16
CA LYS A 64 -4.32 17.64 -0.09
C LYS A 64 -4.25 16.11 -0.13
N LEU A 65 -3.37 15.57 -0.97
CA LEU A 65 -3.18 14.14 -1.12
C LEU A 65 -2.60 13.51 0.16
N HIS A 66 -1.58 14.15 0.75
CA HIS A 66 -1.04 13.76 2.04
C HIS A 66 -2.11 13.73 3.14
N ASN A 67 -2.85 14.82 3.29
CA ASN A 67 -3.82 14.94 4.38
C ASN A 67 -4.96 13.92 4.22
N LYS A 68 -5.44 13.72 2.99
CA LYS A 68 -6.47 12.73 2.68
C LYS A 68 -5.99 11.32 2.95
N LEU A 69 -4.87 10.90 2.35
CA LEU A 69 -4.37 9.54 2.54
C LEU A 69 -4.02 9.30 4.01
N GLY A 70 -3.37 10.26 4.68
CA GLY A 70 -3.02 10.16 6.09
C GLY A 70 -4.25 9.98 6.99
N SER A 71 -5.35 10.69 6.76
CA SER A 71 -6.58 10.52 7.55
C SER A 71 -7.24 9.17 7.32
N GLU A 72 -7.29 8.69 6.07
CA GLU A 72 -7.88 7.39 5.74
C GLU A 72 -7.08 6.25 6.40
N VAL A 73 -5.75 6.29 6.29
CA VAL A 73 -4.87 5.27 6.86
C VAL A 73 -4.94 5.28 8.39
N ALA A 74 -4.98 6.47 9.01
CA ALA A 74 -5.11 6.59 10.46
C ALA A 74 -6.39 5.92 10.99
N SER A 75 -7.52 6.15 10.29
CA SER A 75 -8.80 5.52 10.58
C SER A 75 -8.72 3.98 10.50
N ILE A 76 -8.14 3.45 9.43
CA ILE A 76 -8.03 1.98 9.21
C ILE A 76 -7.13 1.32 10.24
N VAL A 77 -6.00 1.95 10.58
CA VAL A 77 -5.05 1.43 11.57
C VAL A 77 -5.55 1.62 13.00
N GLY A 78 -6.59 2.43 13.22
CA GLY A 78 -7.17 2.67 14.55
C GLY A 78 -6.35 3.64 15.40
N CYS A 79 -5.74 4.66 14.79
CA CYS A 79 -4.98 5.70 15.48
C CYS A 79 -5.51 7.11 15.14
N ASN A 80 -5.17 8.10 15.97
CA ASN A 80 -5.64 9.47 15.76
C ASN A 80 -4.99 10.16 14.55
N TRP A 81 -3.72 9.81 14.26
CA TRP A 81 -2.99 10.28 13.09
C TRP A 81 -1.81 9.35 12.80
N VAL A 82 -1.41 9.29 11.53
CA VAL A 82 -0.12 8.74 11.11
C VAL A 82 0.88 9.87 10.85
N THR A 83 2.15 9.65 11.15
CA THR A 83 3.18 10.65 10.84
C THR A 83 3.50 10.64 9.34
N TYR A 84 3.88 11.81 8.81
CA TYR A 84 4.30 11.93 7.41
C TYR A 84 5.43 10.95 7.08
N ASP A 85 6.45 10.87 7.92
CA ASP A 85 7.63 10.02 7.67
C ASP A 85 7.26 8.54 7.65
N TRP A 86 6.34 8.11 8.53
CA TRP A 86 5.82 6.75 8.51
C TRP A 86 5.02 6.50 7.22
N LEU A 87 4.09 7.40 6.86
CA LEU A 87 3.25 7.21 5.68
C LEU A 87 4.08 7.14 4.39
N ILE A 88 5.07 8.03 4.23
CA ILE A 88 5.95 8.04 3.08
C ILE A 88 6.79 6.76 3.01
N LYS A 89 7.28 6.26 4.15
CA LYS A 89 8.02 4.99 4.20
C LYS A 89 7.14 3.83 3.72
N ILE A 90 5.92 3.73 4.24
CA ILE A 90 5.00 2.65 3.88
C ILE A 90 4.62 2.71 2.39
N VAL A 91 4.25 3.90 1.90
CA VAL A 91 3.92 4.09 0.48
C VAL A 91 5.13 3.81 -0.40
N GLY A 92 6.34 4.22 0.01
CA GLY A 92 7.59 3.91 -0.67
C GLY A 92 7.79 2.41 -0.85
N ARG A 93 7.61 1.62 0.21
CA ARG A 93 7.72 0.15 0.16
C ARG A 93 6.69 -0.49 -0.76
N ILE A 94 5.46 0.03 -0.76
CA ILE A 94 4.40 -0.45 -1.66
C ILE A 94 4.80 -0.24 -3.13
N VAL A 95 5.44 0.88 -3.46
CA VAL A 95 5.76 1.24 -4.85
C VAL A 95 7.17 0.85 -5.32
N ALA A 96 8.08 0.48 -4.40
CA ALA A 96 9.47 0.17 -4.73
C ALA A 96 9.57 -1.00 -5.73
N PHE A 97 8.96 -2.13 -5.40
CA PHE A 97 9.13 -3.39 -6.13
C PHE A 97 7.93 -3.77 -7.01
N THR A 98 7.19 -2.77 -7.49
CA THR A 98 6.03 -3.00 -8.37
C THR A 98 5.96 -1.95 -9.47
N THR A 99 5.25 -2.30 -10.54
CA THR A 99 4.80 -1.37 -11.59
C THR A 99 3.37 -0.89 -11.32
N LEU A 100 2.94 0.16 -12.03
CA LEU A 100 1.58 0.69 -11.86
C LEU A 100 0.52 -0.34 -12.26
N ASP A 101 0.78 -1.11 -13.31
CA ASP A 101 -0.17 -2.10 -13.82
C ASP A 101 -0.24 -3.34 -12.91
N GLU A 102 0.89 -3.80 -12.37
CA GLU A 102 0.90 -4.84 -11.33
C GLU A 102 0.13 -4.40 -10.09
N PHE A 103 0.38 -3.17 -9.61
CA PHE A 103 -0.34 -2.62 -8.47
C PHE A 103 -1.86 -2.57 -8.73
N ARG A 104 -2.29 -2.11 -9.91
CA ARG A 104 -3.70 -2.10 -10.30
C ARG A 104 -4.30 -3.49 -10.34
N ASN A 105 -3.58 -4.47 -10.88
CA ASN A 105 -4.06 -5.85 -10.95
C ASN A 105 -4.21 -6.46 -9.54
N MET A 106 -3.24 -6.25 -8.66
CA MET A 106 -3.32 -6.68 -7.26
C MET A 106 -4.47 -6.00 -6.52
N LEU A 107 -4.67 -4.70 -6.74
CA LEU A 107 -5.77 -3.95 -6.14
C LEU A 107 -7.14 -4.46 -6.62
N ASN A 108 -7.30 -4.67 -7.93
CA ASN A 108 -8.53 -5.24 -8.50
C ASN A 108 -8.83 -6.63 -7.95
N LEU A 109 -7.80 -7.47 -7.79
CA LEU A 109 -7.95 -8.78 -7.15
C LEU A 109 -8.42 -8.65 -5.69
N SER A 110 -7.80 -7.77 -4.90
CA SER A 110 -8.20 -7.51 -3.51
C SER A 110 -9.67 -7.04 -3.41
N ILE A 111 -10.09 -6.15 -4.31
CA ILE A 111 -11.49 -5.69 -4.39
C ILE A 111 -12.43 -6.86 -4.71
N ALA A 112 -12.09 -7.65 -5.73
CA ALA A 112 -12.90 -8.77 -6.16
C ALA A 112 -13.04 -9.85 -5.08
N VAL A 113 -11.95 -10.18 -4.37
CA VAL A 113 -11.96 -11.11 -3.24
C VAL A 113 -12.85 -10.60 -2.12
N LYS A 114 -12.70 -9.33 -1.69
CA LYS A 114 -13.54 -8.77 -0.64
C LYS A 114 -15.03 -8.75 -1.02
N GLN A 115 -15.34 -8.42 -2.26
CA GLN A 115 -16.71 -8.42 -2.76
C GLN A 115 -17.28 -9.84 -2.75
N GLY A 116 -16.52 -10.81 -3.26
CA GLY A 116 -16.91 -12.22 -3.27
C GLY A 116 -17.12 -12.80 -1.86
N MET A 117 -16.24 -12.46 -0.91
CA MET A 117 -16.40 -12.80 0.50
C MET A 117 -17.69 -12.21 1.09
N LYS A 118 -17.97 -10.93 0.82
CA LYS A 118 -19.18 -10.25 1.31
C LYS A 118 -20.46 -10.89 0.77
N GLU A 119 -20.50 -11.20 -0.52
CA GLU A 119 -21.65 -11.85 -1.17
C GLU A 119 -21.94 -13.23 -0.57
N ARG A 120 -20.89 -13.94 -0.15
CA ARG A 120 -20.97 -15.28 0.44
C ARG A 120 -21.08 -15.29 1.97
N GLY A 121 -21.04 -14.12 2.61
CA GLY A 121 -21.05 -14.01 4.08
C GLY A 121 -19.79 -14.56 4.74
N LEU A 122 -18.65 -14.58 4.04
CA LEU A 122 -17.37 -15.07 4.55
C LEU A 122 -16.62 -13.97 5.29
N SER A 123 -16.17 -14.27 6.50
CA SER A 123 -15.25 -13.42 7.27
C SER A 123 -13.79 -13.86 7.15
N MET A 124 -13.55 -15.06 6.63
CA MET A 124 -12.23 -15.67 6.43
C MET A 124 -12.30 -16.61 5.23
N ILE A 125 -11.18 -16.74 4.53
CA ILE A 125 -10.98 -17.68 3.42
C ILE A 125 -9.66 -18.44 3.65
N ASN A 126 -9.61 -19.72 3.28
CA ASN A 126 -8.37 -20.50 3.30
C ASN A 126 -7.70 -20.57 1.91
N SER A 127 -8.44 -20.19 0.88
CA SER A 127 -8.00 -20.09 -0.50
C SER A 127 -8.74 -18.96 -1.21
N ILE A 128 -8.10 -18.38 -2.22
CA ILE A 128 -8.71 -17.30 -3.02
C ILE A 128 -9.97 -17.80 -3.73
N ASP A 129 -10.00 -19.08 -4.13
CA ASP A 129 -11.13 -19.71 -4.84
C ASP A 129 -12.44 -19.64 -4.03
N GLU A 130 -12.39 -19.70 -2.70
CA GLU A 130 -13.58 -19.56 -1.83
C GLU A 130 -14.30 -18.22 -2.01
N ALA A 131 -13.62 -17.17 -2.46
CA ALA A 131 -14.24 -15.89 -2.76
C ALA A 131 -14.94 -15.86 -4.12
N PHE A 132 -14.65 -16.80 -5.03
CA PHE A 132 -15.12 -16.80 -6.41
C PHE A 132 -16.08 -17.94 -6.76
N VAL A 133 -16.05 -19.04 -6.00
CA VAL A 133 -16.92 -20.22 -6.19
C VAL A 133 -18.23 -20.03 -5.44
#